data_AF-A0A2M6Y8G9-F1
#
_entry.id   AF-A0A2M6Y8G9-F1
#
_cell.length_a   1.000
_cell.length_b   1.000
_cell.length_c   1.000
_cell.angle_alpha   90.00
_cell.angle_beta   90.00
_cell.angle_gamma   90.00
#
_symmetry.space_group_name_H-M   'P 1'
#
loop_
_entity.id
_entity.type
_entity.pdbx_description
1 polymer ?
#
loop_
_entity_poly.entity_id
_entity_poly.type
_entity_poly.pdbx_seq_one_letter_code
_entity_poly.pdbx_strand_id
1 'polypeptide(L)'
;MAFPAEKEIRQAIKDELQAIGGEAKLDVLLPKVTQHLRAHFPDFTHADLQRKDPKTGLNSWNHHLHSVRSRMVKTQPPELDPAASRGVWRLSGIPPLPPPTEPDRLAEQIKGLLEKLVELAKKKEEELPVTHDEMVQKVKEMGEMLGKVTEPVLGVPYKHDCVWRDNPYATPKLVWEVCDKGNLDKDIASLIWTVKNWGANGILVTFGESD
;
A
#
# COMPACT_ATOMS: atom_id res chain seq x y z
N MET A 1 -2.06 -27.32 -17.22
CA MET A 1 -1.30 -27.77 -16.05
C MET A 1 -2.23 -27.82 -14.85
N ALA A 2 -2.14 -28.90 -14.10
CA ALA A 2 -3.03 -29.19 -12.96
C ALA A 2 -2.32 -28.78 -11.67
N PHE A 3 -3.06 -28.19 -10.73
CA PHE A 3 -2.56 -28.04 -9.37
C PHE A 3 -2.16 -29.41 -8.80
N PRO A 4 -1.25 -29.45 -7.81
CA PRO A 4 -0.99 -30.68 -7.06
C PRO A 4 -2.30 -31.34 -6.62
N ALA A 5 -2.33 -32.66 -6.58
CA ALA A 5 -3.52 -33.40 -6.20
C ALA A 5 -3.94 -33.02 -4.77
N GLU A 6 -5.23 -33.05 -4.50
CA GLU A 6 -5.77 -32.68 -3.18
C GLU A 6 -5.07 -33.42 -2.04
N LYS A 7 -4.76 -34.71 -2.21
CA LYS A 7 -4.07 -35.52 -1.20
C LYS A 7 -2.69 -34.95 -0.84
N GLU A 8 -1.96 -34.42 -1.82
CA GLU A 8 -0.62 -33.84 -1.66
C GLU A 8 -0.71 -32.50 -0.93
N ILE A 9 -1.70 -31.67 -1.29
CA ILE A 9 -1.98 -30.39 -0.62
C ILE A 9 -2.37 -30.63 0.83
N ARG A 10 -3.27 -31.59 1.10
CA ARG A 10 -3.66 -31.97 2.47
C ARG A 10 -2.46 -32.38 3.31
N GLN A 11 -1.57 -33.19 2.74
CA GLN A 11 -0.38 -33.66 3.45
C GLN A 11 0.56 -32.50 3.76
N ALA A 12 0.86 -31.64 2.78
CA ALA A 12 1.69 -30.46 3.00
C ALA A 12 1.11 -29.52 4.08
N ILE A 13 -0.21 -29.32 4.12
CA ILE A 13 -0.87 -28.53 5.17
C ILE A 13 -0.63 -29.17 6.55
N LYS A 14 -0.74 -30.49 6.67
CA LYS A 14 -0.51 -31.19 7.95
C LYS A 14 0.93 -31.09 8.40
N ASP A 15 1.87 -31.34 7.49
CA ASP A 15 3.30 -31.33 7.80
C ASP A 15 3.74 -29.94 8.29
N GLU A 16 3.30 -28.88 7.60
CA GLU A 16 3.60 -27.50 8.00
C GLU A 16 2.93 -27.10 9.31
N LEU A 17 1.66 -27.49 9.52
CA LEU A 17 1.01 -27.25 10.81
C LEU A 17 1.71 -28.00 11.94
N GLN A 18 2.07 -29.26 11.74
CA GLN A 18 2.77 -30.07 12.72
C GLN A 18 4.15 -29.48 13.06
N ALA A 19 4.88 -28.99 12.05
CA ALA A 19 6.17 -28.31 12.25
C ALA A 19 6.05 -26.99 13.05
N ILE A 20 4.89 -26.32 13.02
CA ILE A 20 4.63 -25.05 13.72
C ILE A 20 3.98 -25.27 15.10
N GLY A 21 3.76 -26.53 15.51
CA GLY A 21 3.13 -26.85 16.81
C GLY A 21 1.62 -27.01 16.75
N GLY A 22 1.06 -27.21 15.56
CA GLY A 22 -0.32 -27.65 15.33
C GLY A 22 -1.34 -26.54 15.04
N GLU A 23 -0.96 -25.27 15.18
CA GLU A 23 -1.81 -24.10 14.90
C GLU A 23 -1.01 -22.98 14.22
N ALA A 24 -1.56 -22.39 13.16
CA ALA A 24 -0.93 -21.25 12.48
C ALA A 24 -1.97 -20.30 11.84
N LYS A 25 -1.61 -19.01 11.76
CA LYS A 25 -2.35 -18.03 10.95
C LYS A 25 -2.09 -18.24 9.47
N LEU A 26 -3.06 -17.86 8.64
CA LEU A 26 -3.05 -18.08 7.18
C LEU A 26 -1.84 -17.43 6.47
N ASP A 27 -1.47 -16.22 6.89
CA ASP A 27 -0.33 -15.45 6.38
C ASP A 27 1.02 -16.14 6.64
N VAL A 28 1.13 -16.89 7.74
CA VAL A 28 2.31 -17.69 8.07
C VAL A 28 2.28 -19.05 7.37
N LEU A 29 1.11 -19.70 7.33
CA LEU A 29 0.96 -21.06 6.84
C LEU A 29 1.05 -21.17 5.31
N LEU A 30 0.33 -20.32 4.58
CA LEU A 30 0.20 -20.48 3.12
C LEU A 30 1.52 -20.34 2.35
N PRO A 31 2.42 -19.39 2.68
CA PRO A 31 3.71 -19.31 2.01
C PRO A 31 4.54 -20.59 2.19
N LYS A 32 4.52 -21.17 3.39
CA LYS A 32 5.25 -22.41 3.70
C LYS A 32 4.68 -23.62 2.97
N VAL A 33 3.35 -23.81 3.00
CA VAL A 33 2.67 -24.88 2.24
C VAL A 33 2.95 -24.74 0.75
N THR A 34 2.92 -23.52 0.22
CA THR A 34 3.20 -23.25 -1.19
C THR A 34 4.67 -23.56 -1.53
N GLN A 35 5.62 -23.17 -0.68
CA GLN A 35 7.03 -23.46 -0.86
C GLN A 35 7.31 -24.95 -0.80
N HIS A 36 6.72 -25.66 0.16
CA HIS A 36 6.78 -27.11 0.30
C HIS A 36 6.32 -27.78 -0.99
N LEU A 37 5.13 -27.46 -1.49
CA LEU A 37 4.60 -28.04 -2.73
C LEU A 37 5.50 -27.72 -3.93
N ARG A 38 6.02 -26.51 -4.06
CA ARG A 38 6.94 -26.16 -5.16
C ARG A 38 8.26 -26.93 -5.13
N ALA A 39 8.74 -27.32 -3.94
CA ALA A 39 9.95 -28.12 -3.82
C ALA A 39 9.76 -29.56 -4.35
N HIS A 40 8.53 -30.09 -4.27
CA HIS A 40 8.20 -31.46 -4.66
C HIS A 40 7.49 -31.58 -6.02
N PHE A 41 6.92 -30.48 -6.54
CA PHE A 41 6.19 -30.44 -7.81
C PHE A 41 6.77 -29.34 -8.72
N PRO A 42 7.80 -29.65 -9.53
CA PRO A 42 8.48 -28.66 -10.39
C PRO A 42 7.56 -27.98 -11.42
N ASP A 43 6.50 -28.67 -11.83
CA ASP A 43 5.48 -28.16 -12.76
C ASP A 43 4.55 -27.12 -12.12
N PHE A 44 4.59 -26.96 -10.79
CA PHE A 44 3.83 -25.95 -10.07
C PHE A 44 4.62 -24.63 -10.01
N THR A 45 4.29 -23.72 -10.93
CA THR A 45 5.08 -22.51 -11.17
C THR A 45 4.52 -21.28 -10.46
N HIS A 46 5.29 -20.18 -10.48
CA HIS A 46 4.81 -18.90 -9.96
C HIS A 46 3.62 -18.34 -10.76
N ALA A 47 3.52 -18.66 -12.05
CA ALA A 47 2.39 -18.25 -12.88
C ALA A 47 1.07 -18.89 -12.40
N ASP A 48 1.13 -20.13 -11.90
CA ASP A 48 -0.03 -20.84 -11.36
C ASP A 48 -0.53 -20.22 -10.06
N LEU A 49 0.37 -19.67 -9.24
CA LEU A 49 0.03 -18.94 -8.01
C LEU A 49 -0.70 -17.63 -8.28
N GLN A 50 -0.45 -16.99 -9.42
CA GLN A 50 -1.08 -15.72 -9.79
C GLN A 50 -2.31 -15.90 -10.69
N ARG A 51 -2.64 -17.15 -11.04
CA ARG A 51 -3.74 -17.47 -11.93
C ARG A 51 -5.07 -17.03 -11.31
N LYS A 52 -5.83 -16.27 -12.09
CA LYS A 52 -7.19 -15.86 -11.75
C LYS A 52 -8.20 -16.67 -12.54
N ASP A 53 -9.31 -17.00 -11.91
CA ASP A 53 -10.44 -17.62 -12.58
C ASP A 53 -11.08 -16.59 -13.53
N PRO A 54 -11.30 -16.92 -14.82
CA PRO A 54 -11.76 -15.96 -15.82
C PRO A 54 -13.21 -15.50 -15.61
N LYS A 55 -14.01 -16.21 -14.82
CA LYS A 55 -15.42 -15.87 -14.55
C LYS A 55 -15.57 -15.03 -13.28
N THR A 56 -14.79 -15.35 -12.25
CA THR A 56 -14.92 -14.74 -10.91
C THR A 56 -13.82 -13.72 -10.59
N GLY A 57 -12.71 -13.70 -11.34
CA GLY A 57 -11.54 -12.86 -11.08
C GLY A 57 -10.76 -13.24 -9.82
N LEU A 58 -11.20 -14.26 -9.07
CA LEU A 58 -10.58 -14.72 -7.85
C LEU A 58 -9.32 -15.52 -8.14
N ASN A 59 -8.36 -15.48 -7.21
CA ASN A 59 -7.15 -16.28 -7.29
C ASN A 59 -7.50 -17.77 -7.19
N SER A 60 -7.23 -18.52 -8.26
CA SER A 60 -7.61 -19.94 -8.38
C SER A 60 -6.89 -20.82 -7.36
N TRP A 61 -5.63 -20.51 -7.04
CA TRP A 61 -4.84 -21.26 -6.07
C TRP A 61 -5.38 -21.07 -4.64
N ASN A 62 -5.64 -19.84 -4.22
CA ASN A 62 -6.22 -19.55 -2.91
C ASN A 62 -7.60 -20.18 -2.77
N HIS A 63 -8.42 -20.12 -3.82
CA HIS A 63 -9.72 -20.79 -3.83
C HIS A 63 -9.56 -22.31 -3.66
N HIS A 64 -8.59 -22.90 -4.35
CA HIS A 64 -8.31 -24.33 -4.25
C HIS A 64 -7.86 -24.74 -2.83
N LEU A 65 -6.94 -23.99 -2.21
CA LEU A 65 -6.52 -24.20 -0.82
C LEU A 65 -7.68 -24.10 0.18
N HIS A 66 -8.55 -23.10 0.03
CA HIS A 66 -9.72 -22.96 0.88
C HIS A 66 -10.72 -24.11 0.69
N SER A 67 -10.86 -24.62 -0.54
CA SER A 67 -11.68 -25.79 -0.83
C SER A 67 -11.12 -27.05 -0.14
N VAL A 68 -9.81 -27.28 -0.23
CA VAL A 68 -9.13 -28.38 0.47
C VAL A 68 -9.32 -28.27 1.98
N ARG A 69 -9.12 -27.09 2.57
CA ARG A 69 -9.37 -26.85 4.00
C ARG A 69 -10.82 -27.14 4.40
N SER A 70 -11.78 -26.68 3.61
CA SER A 70 -13.21 -26.95 3.85
C SER A 70 -13.50 -28.45 3.90
N ARG A 71 -12.85 -29.23 3.02
CA ARG A 71 -12.98 -30.69 3.03
C ARG A 71 -12.29 -31.32 4.25
N MET A 72 -11.09 -30.88 4.62
CA MET A 72 -10.36 -31.36 5.81
C MET A 72 -11.15 -31.15 7.12
N VAL A 73 -11.85 -30.02 7.25
CA VAL A 73 -12.74 -29.73 8.40
C VAL A 73 -13.97 -30.65 8.41
N LYS A 74 -14.50 -31.00 7.24
CA LYS A 74 -15.68 -31.87 7.07
C LYS A 74 -15.37 -33.37 7.05
N THR A 75 -14.09 -33.76 7.09
CA THR A 75 -13.70 -35.17 7.08
C THR A 75 -14.08 -35.81 8.43
N GLN A 76 -14.26 -37.12 8.49
CA GLN A 76 -14.62 -37.83 9.73
C GLN A 76 -13.62 -38.98 9.99
N PRO A 77 -12.76 -38.88 11.03
CA PRO A 77 -12.63 -37.77 11.97
C PRO A 77 -12.10 -36.47 11.29
N PRO A 78 -12.43 -35.27 11.82
CA PRO A 78 -11.92 -34.02 11.30
C PRO A 78 -10.39 -33.98 11.34
N GLU A 79 -9.76 -33.53 10.25
CA GLU A 79 -8.31 -33.36 10.20
C GLU A 79 -7.91 -31.98 10.72
N LEU A 80 -8.77 -30.99 10.55
CA LEU A 80 -8.64 -29.63 11.08
C LEU A 80 -9.77 -29.33 12.04
N ASP A 81 -9.48 -28.53 13.06
CA ASP A 81 -10.45 -28.14 14.07
C ASP A 81 -11.52 -27.18 13.49
N PRO A 82 -12.81 -27.57 13.48
CA PRO A 82 -13.90 -26.71 13.03
C PRO A 82 -14.10 -25.46 13.92
N ALA A 83 -13.67 -25.50 15.18
CA ALA A 83 -13.81 -24.42 16.16
C ALA A 83 -12.64 -23.42 16.14
N ALA A 84 -11.66 -23.61 15.25
CA ALA A 84 -10.55 -22.66 15.11
C ALA A 84 -11.04 -21.26 14.70
N SER A 85 -10.43 -20.22 15.27
CA SER A 85 -10.76 -18.82 14.99
C SER A 85 -10.60 -18.47 13.51
N ARG A 86 -11.35 -17.46 13.04
CA ARG A 86 -11.28 -17.01 11.64
C ARG A 86 -9.84 -16.64 11.26
N GLY A 87 -9.34 -17.21 10.17
CA GLY A 87 -7.97 -16.97 9.68
C GLY A 87 -6.89 -17.83 10.36
N VAL A 88 -7.27 -18.67 11.33
CA VAL A 88 -6.38 -19.63 12.00
C VAL A 88 -6.73 -21.03 11.54
N TRP A 89 -5.70 -21.81 11.20
CA TRP A 89 -5.83 -23.22 10.84
C TRP A 89 -5.16 -24.04 11.94
N ARG A 90 -5.88 -25.03 12.48
CA ARG A 90 -5.43 -25.86 13.59
C ARG A 90 -5.72 -27.33 13.29
N LEU A 91 -4.77 -28.20 13.60
CA LEU A 91 -4.97 -29.66 13.54
C LEU A 91 -5.97 -30.10 14.61
N SER A 92 -6.85 -31.02 14.25
CA SER A 92 -7.83 -31.58 15.19
C SER A 92 -7.13 -32.26 16.37
N GLY A 93 -7.64 -32.03 17.60
CA GLY A 93 -7.08 -32.59 18.83
C GLY A 93 -5.92 -31.79 19.45
N ILE A 94 -5.45 -30.72 18.79
CA ILE A 94 -4.51 -29.77 19.39
C ILE A 94 -5.32 -28.72 20.19
N PRO A 95 -5.01 -28.49 21.48
CA PRO A 95 -5.66 -27.41 22.23
C PRO A 95 -5.29 -26.05 21.63
N PRO A 96 -6.16 -25.03 21.74
CA PRO A 96 -5.81 -23.68 21.32
C PRO A 96 -4.50 -23.24 21.96
N LEU A 97 -3.62 -22.62 21.18
CA LEU A 97 -2.46 -21.96 21.76
C LEU A 97 -2.98 -20.94 22.80
N PRO A 98 -2.38 -20.89 24.00
CA PRO A 98 -2.72 -19.84 24.95
C PRO A 98 -2.50 -18.50 24.25
N PRO A 99 -3.36 -17.50 24.51
CA PRO A 99 -3.11 -16.16 23.99
C PRO A 99 -1.70 -15.74 24.40
N PRO A 100 -0.93 -15.09 23.50
CA PRO A 100 0.43 -14.68 23.79
C PRO A 100 0.44 -13.96 25.14
N THR A 101 1.16 -14.54 26.10
CA THR A 101 1.10 -14.14 27.52
C THR A 101 2.06 -12.99 27.83
N GLU A 102 2.72 -12.45 26.82
CA GLU A 102 3.58 -11.28 26.95
C GLU A 102 2.82 -10.05 26.42
N PRO A 103 2.59 -9.00 27.24
CA PRO A 103 2.28 -7.69 26.70
C PRO A 103 3.45 -7.31 25.79
N ASP A 104 3.15 -7.36 24.49
CA ASP A 104 4.09 -7.31 23.38
C ASP A 104 5.13 -6.20 23.58
N ARG A 105 6.40 -6.59 23.59
CA ARG A 105 7.52 -5.67 23.36
C ARG A 105 7.29 -4.79 22.13
N LEU A 106 6.54 -5.34 21.16
CA LEU A 106 6.05 -4.63 19.98
C LEU A 106 4.94 -3.61 20.31
N ALA A 107 3.99 -3.90 21.19
CA ALA A 107 2.97 -2.95 21.62
C ALA A 107 3.60 -1.76 22.38
N GLU A 108 4.60 -2.02 23.23
CA GLU A 108 5.38 -0.95 23.88
C GLU A 108 6.21 -0.15 22.87
N GLN A 109 6.79 -0.80 21.86
CA GLN A 109 7.46 -0.10 20.75
C GLN A 109 6.48 0.74 19.92
N ILE A 110 5.29 0.22 19.62
CA ILE A 110 4.24 0.93 18.88
C ILE A 110 3.76 2.14 19.70
N LYS A 111 3.56 1.97 21.00
CA LYS A 111 3.19 3.06 21.90
C LYS A 111 4.26 4.14 21.95
N GLY A 112 5.54 3.76 22.09
CA GLY A 112 6.65 4.70 22.05
C GLY A 112 6.82 5.41 20.70
N LEU A 113 6.47 4.76 19.58
CA LEU A 113 6.45 5.39 18.26
C LEU A 113 5.27 6.36 18.12
N LEU A 114 4.09 6.02 18.64
CA LEU A 114 2.92 6.89 18.65
C LEU A 114 3.17 8.15 19.49
N GLU A 115 3.77 8.00 20.67
CA GLU A 115 4.14 9.13 21.53
C GLU A 115 5.13 10.08 20.82
N LYS A 116 6.15 9.53 20.15
CA LYS A 116 7.09 10.32 19.34
C LYS A 116 6.44 11.01 18.16
N LEU A 117 5.48 10.36 17.49
CA LEU A 117 4.72 10.96 16.39
C LEU A 117 3.83 12.10 16.91
N VAL A 118 3.21 11.95 18.07
CA VAL A 118 2.42 13.00 18.71
C VAL A 118 3.30 14.17 19.13
N GLU A 119 4.49 13.92 19.68
CA GLU A 119 5.46 14.99 19.98
C GLU A 119 5.94 15.70 18.72
N LEU A 120 6.25 14.97 17.65
CA LEU A 120 6.62 15.57 16.36
C LEU A 120 5.47 16.36 15.75
N ALA A 121 4.23 15.89 15.87
CA ALA A 121 3.05 16.62 15.40
C ALA A 121 2.83 17.91 16.21
N LYS A 122 2.95 17.87 17.54
CA LYS A 122 2.89 19.06 18.40
C LYS A 122 4.02 20.04 18.11
N LYS A 123 5.23 19.54 17.83
CA LYS A 123 6.39 20.35 17.45
C LYS A 123 6.27 20.94 16.05
N LYS A 124 5.44 20.33 15.19
CA LYS A 124 5.12 20.83 13.84
C LYS A 124 3.95 21.82 13.83
N GLU A 125 3.06 21.78 14.82
CA GLU A 125 2.08 22.85 15.07
C GLU A 125 2.73 24.13 15.63
N GLU A 126 3.96 24.06 16.15
CA GLU A 126 4.78 25.23 16.50
C GLU A 126 5.61 25.77 15.32
N GLU A 127 5.65 25.09 14.17
CA GLU A 127 6.06 25.74 12.93
C GLU A 127 4.90 26.64 12.49
N LEU A 128 5.17 27.95 12.44
CA LEU A 128 4.28 29.00 11.98
C LEU A 128 3.43 28.56 10.78
N PRO A 129 2.18 29.05 10.62
CA PRO A 129 1.35 28.72 9.47
C PRO A 129 2.18 28.92 8.21
N VAL A 130 2.38 27.82 7.45
CA VAL A 130 3.21 27.86 6.25
C VAL A 130 2.64 28.92 5.34
N THR A 131 3.43 29.95 5.06
CA THR A 131 2.97 31.09 4.25
C THR A 131 2.93 30.72 2.77
N HIS A 132 2.16 31.48 1.98
CA HIS A 132 2.16 31.36 0.51
C HIS A 132 3.59 31.37 -0.06
N ASP A 133 4.40 32.35 0.33
CA ASP A 133 5.78 32.50 -0.14
C ASP A 133 6.68 31.30 0.25
N GLU A 134 6.51 30.74 1.45
CA GLU A 134 7.26 29.55 1.87
C GLU A 134 6.90 28.32 1.05
N MET A 135 5.63 28.13 0.70
CA MET A 135 5.21 27.03 -0.18
C MET A 135 5.74 27.24 -1.60
N VAL A 136 5.67 28.46 -2.14
CA VAL A 136 6.26 28.80 -3.44
C VAL A 136 7.76 28.51 -3.44
N GLN A 137 8.47 28.87 -2.38
CA GLN A 137 9.90 28.62 -2.24
C GLN A 137 10.22 27.11 -2.21
N LYS A 138 9.46 26.31 -1.45
CA LYS A 138 9.61 24.84 -1.45
C LYS A 138 9.37 24.22 -2.83
N VAL A 139 8.40 24.72 -3.57
CA VAL A 139 8.13 24.27 -4.96
C VAL A 139 9.30 24.61 -5.88
N LYS A 140 9.94 25.77 -5.72
CA LYS A 140 11.16 26.12 -6.47
C LYS A 140 12.33 25.21 -6.12
N GLU A 141 12.58 24.98 -4.83
CA GLU A 141 13.64 24.09 -4.37
C GLU A 141 13.47 22.66 -4.91
N MET A 142 12.24 22.14 -4.92
CA MET A 142 11.95 20.84 -5.55
C MET A 142 12.27 20.82 -7.04
N GLY A 143 11.91 21.88 -7.77
CA GLY A 143 12.22 21.99 -9.19
C GLY A 143 13.73 22.01 -9.45
N GLU A 144 14.47 22.80 -8.68
CA GLU A 144 15.93 22.91 -8.77
C GLU A 144 16.64 21.58 -8.46
N MET A 145 16.20 20.87 -7.41
CA MET A 145 16.70 19.53 -7.09
C MET A 145 16.48 18.51 -8.23
N LEU A 146 15.40 18.69 -9.00
CA LEU A 146 15.08 17.89 -10.18
C LEU A 146 15.73 18.42 -11.48
N GLY A 147 16.63 19.40 -11.37
CA GLY A 147 17.32 20.00 -12.50
C GLY A 147 16.42 20.86 -13.40
N LYS A 148 15.34 21.42 -12.85
CA LYS A 148 14.43 22.32 -13.56
C LYS A 148 14.81 23.77 -13.34
N VAL A 149 14.54 24.59 -14.36
CA VAL A 149 14.57 26.06 -14.24
C VAL A 149 13.21 26.52 -13.71
N THR A 150 13.23 27.25 -12.59
CA THR A 150 12.04 27.58 -11.78
C THR A 150 11.62 29.05 -11.83
N GLU A 151 12.30 29.84 -12.66
CA GLU A 151 12.09 31.28 -12.79
C GLU A 151 10.75 31.63 -13.45
N PRO A 152 10.04 32.67 -12.96
CA PRO A 152 8.74 33.06 -13.48
C PRO A 152 8.80 33.50 -14.95
N VAL A 153 7.74 33.22 -15.72
CA VAL A 153 7.60 33.73 -17.09
C VAL A 153 7.17 35.19 -17.00
N LEU A 154 8.02 36.11 -17.45
CA LEU A 154 7.63 37.52 -17.61
C LEU A 154 6.76 37.67 -18.86
N GLY A 155 5.60 38.33 -18.74
CA GLY A 155 4.92 38.97 -19.88
C GLY A 155 3.73 38.25 -20.53
N VAL A 156 2.91 37.51 -19.78
CA VAL A 156 1.64 36.96 -20.29
C VAL A 156 0.53 37.15 -19.24
N PRO A 157 -0.78 37.08 -19.58
CA PRO A 157 -1.83 37.78 -18.84
C PRO A 157 -1.97 37.34 -17.38
N TYR A 158 -1.41 36.18 -17.03
CA TYR A 158 -1.30 35.69 -15.67
C TYR A 158 0.16 35.59 -15.24
N LYS A 159 0.41 36.00 -13.99
CA LYS A 159 1.68 35.77 -13.30
C LYS A 159 1.51 34.51 -12.46
N HIS A 160 2.22 33.45 -12.84
CA HIS A 160 2.23 32.17 -12.12
C HIS A 160 3.19 32.22 -10.93
N ASP A 161 2.86 31.50 -9.87
CA ASP A 161 3.71 31.42 -8.68
C ASP A 161 5.02 30.68 -8.95
N CYS A 162 4.98 29.57 -9.68
CA CYS A 162 6.17 28.87 -10.14
C CYS A 162 5.94 28.13 -11.46
N VAL A 163 6.96 28.09 -12.30
CA VAL A 163 6.95 27.29 -13.54
C VAL A 163 8.18 26.43 -13.59
N TRP A 164 8.09 25.20 -14.10
CA TRP A 164 9.24 24.34 -14.29
C TRP A 164 9.52 24.13 -15.78
N ARG A 165 10.77 24.38 -16.16
CA ARG A 165 11.28 24.21 -17.53
C ARG A 165 12.50 23.30 -17.53
N ASP A 166 12.75 22.65 -18.66
CA ASP A 166 13.96 21.85 -18.87
C ASP A 166 15.20 22.74 -19.13
N ASN A 167 15.01 23.96 -19.63
CA ASN A 167 16.04 24.98 -19.80
C ASN A 167 15.41 26.39 -19.85
N PRO A 168 16.18 27.49 -19.75
CA PRO A 168 15.64 28.85 -19.64
C PRO A 168 14.78 29.30 -20.84
N TYR A 169 15.06 28.76 -22.02
CA TYR A 169 14.38 29.12 -23.27
C TYR A 169 13.22 28.20 -23.63
N ALA A 170 13.04 27.10 -22.91
CA ALA A 170 11.97 26.15 -23.15
C ALA A 170 10.62 26.68 -22.64
N THR A 171 9.55 26.33 -23.35
CA THR A 171 8.19 26.49 -22.84
C THR A 171 8.03 25.69 -21.55
N PRO A 172 7.42 26.27 -20.50
CA PRO A 172 7.08 25.53 -19.29
C PRO A 172 6.28 24.25 -19.57
N LYS A 173 6.68 23.14 -18.95
CA LYS A 173 5.91 21.88 -19.00
C LYS A 173 5.03 21.67 -17.78
N LEU A 174 5.39 22.32 -16.67
CA LEU A 174 4.65 22.27 -15.42
C LEU A 174 4.50 23.69 -14.88
N VAL A 175 3.29 24.04 -14.47
CA VAL A 175 2.98 25.33 -13.85
C VAL A 175 2.30 25.07 -12.53
N TRP A 176 2.73 25.78 -11.50
CA TRP A 176 2.24 25.69 -10.13
C TRP A 176 1.58 27.00 -9.75
N GLU A 177 0.38 26.90 -9.20
CA GLU A 177 -0.27 27.98 -8.46
C GLU A 177 -0.48 27.52 -7.02
N VAL A 178 -0.18 28.40 -6.08
CA VAL A 178 -0.31 28.18 -4.65
C VAL A 178 -1.42 29.08 -4.14
N CYS A 179 -2.45 28.49 -3.54
CA CYS A 179 -3.63 29.22 -3.07
C CYS A 179 -3.75 29.08 -1.55
N ASP A 180 -3.49 30.18 -0.83
CA ASP A 180 -3.69 30.31 0.61
C ASP A 180 -4.95 31.13 0.88
N LYS A 181 -6.07 30.44 1.20
CA LYS A 181 -7.40 31.05 1.45
C LYS A 181 -7.85 32.07 0.38
N GLY A 182 -7.26 31.95 -0.82
CA GLY A 182 -7.25 33.00 -1.84
C GLY A 182 -8.33 32.82 -2.92
N ASN A 183 -8.14 33.52 -4.03
CA ASN A 183 -9.07 33.51 -5.15
C ASN A 183 -8.82 32.29 -6.05
N LEU A 184 -9.37 31.15 -5.62
CA LEU A 184 -9.28 29.87 -6.33
C LEU A 184 -9.68 29.96 -7.81
N ASP A 185 -10.70 30.77 -8.14
CA ASP A 185 -11.17 30.95 -9.51
C ASP A 185 -10.11 31.57 -10.41
N LYS A 186 -9.36 32.55 -9.88
CA LYS A 186 -8.24 33.18 -10.60
C LYS A 186 -7.14 32.16 -10.88
N ASP A 187 -6.79 31.35 -9.88
CA ASP A 187 -5.70 30.38 -9.99
C ASP A 187 -6.08 29.24 -10.95
N ILE A 188 -7.33 28.77 -10.91
CA ILE A 188 -7.87 27.81 -11.88
C ILE A 188 -7.88 28.41 -13.29
N ALA A 189 -8.34 29.64 -13.47
CA ALA A 189 -8.35 30.31 -14.77
C ALA A 189 -6.94 30.45 -15.36
N SER A 190 -5.97 30.78 -14.50
CA SER A 190 -4.56 30.85 -14.81
C SER A 190 -4.02 29.50 -15.31
N LEU A 191 -4.29 28.41 -14.58
CA LEU A 191 -3.87 27.06 -14.98
C LEU A 191 -4.55 26.61 -16.28
N ILE A 192 -5.85 26.86 -16.46
CA ILE A 192 -6.55 26.56 -17.72
C ILE A 192 -5.91 27.30 -18.90
N TRP A 193 -5.51 28.56 -18.70
CA TRP A 193 -4.82 29.33 -19.71
C TRP A 193 -3.48 28.68 -20.09
N THR A 194 -2.68 28.20 -19.12
CA THR A 194 -1.39 27.55 -19.41
C THR A 194 -1.53 26.24 -20.18
N VAL A 195 -2.53 25.43 -19.85
CA VAL A 195 -2.82 24.19 -20.60
C VAL A 195 -3.13 24.54 -22.06
N LYS A 196 -3.97 25.55 -22.30
CA LYS A 196 -4.40 25.95 -23.64
C LYS A 196 -3.28 26.59 -24.48
N ASN A 197 -2.40 27.38 -23.87
CA ASN A 197 -1.42 28.18 -24.61
C ASN A 197 -0.03 27.57 -24.65
N TRP A 198 0.35 26.80 -23.63
CA TRP A 198 1.68 26.18 -23.53
C TRP A 198 1.65 24.65 -23.67
N GLY A 199 0.47 24.02 -23.59
CA GLY A 199 0.39 22.57 -23.46
C GLY A 199 1.01 22.07 -22.15
N ALA A 200 1.12 22.93 -21.15
CA ALA A 200 1.71 22.63 -19.86
C ALA A 200 0.69 21.89 -18.96
N ASN A 201 1.19 21.10 -18.02
CA ASN A 201 0.37 20.56 -16.94
C ASN A 201 0.28 21.60 -15.81
N GLY A 202 -0.94 21.89 -15.35
CA GLY A 202 -1.17 22.78 -14.21
C GLY A 202 -1.33 22.00 -12.90
N ILE A 203 -0.68 22.45 -11.83
CA ILE A 203 -0.86 21.93 -10.48
C ILE A 203 -1.31 23.08 -9.57
N LEU A 204 -2.40 22.87 -8.86
CA LEU A 204 -2.92 23.78 -7.85
C LEU A 204 -2.62 23.19 -6.46
N VAL A 205 -1.97 23.97 -5.61
CA VAL A 205 -1.69 23.63 -4.22
C VAL A 205 -2.55 24.51 -3.33
N THR A 206 -3.52 23.92 -2.63
CA THR A 206 -4.36 24.63 -1.67
C THR A 206 -3.94 24.27 -0.24
N PHE A 207 -3.86 25.26 0.64
CA PHE A 207 -3.68 25.01 2.07
C PHE A 207 -4.41 26.06 2.91
N GLY A 208 -4.72 25.69 4.16
CA GLY A 208 -5.74 26.36 4.97
C GLY A 208 -7.12 25.72 4.75
N GLU A 209 -7.84 25.46 5.83
CA GLU A 209 -9.24 25.02 5.73
C GLU A 209 -10.06 26.14 5.07
N SER A 210 -10.58 25.85 3.89
CA SER A 210 -11.70 26.56 3.31
C SER A 210 -12.97 25.99 3.96
N ASP A 211 -13.58 26.78 4.86
CA ASP A 211 -14.92 26.52 5.41
C ASP A 211 -15.98 26.42 4.31
#